data_AF-A0A3P9IAV7-F1
#
_entry.id   AF-A0A3P9IAV7-F1
#
_cell.length_a   1.000
_cell.length_b   1.000
_cell.length_c   1.000
_cell.angle_alpha   90.00
_cell.angle_beta   90.00
_cell.angle_gamma   90.00
#
_symmetry.space_group_name_H-M   'P 1'
#
loop_
_entity.id
_entity.type
_entity.pdbx_description
1 polymer ?
#
loop_
_entity_poly.entity_id
_entity_poly.type
_entity_poly.pdbx_seq_one_letter_code
_entity_poly.pdbx_strand_id
1 'polypeptide(L)'
;MQPQFMKDVPDSVCTDFQNLNKLNEQQFIRLIEILFQFLLEPKETDRFMQQLAEFAGHHGMSAGPLKTLMKSVLLVPQEACKKNLTAEQIREDLVALVTVGTSEIQKVGSIFLQLKLVTRKGNSTENIYMELTLPQFYKFLHEMERAKASMECFS
;
A
#
# COMPACT_ATOMS: atom_id res chain seq x y z
N MET A 1 -9.11 15.71 -2.15
CA MET A 1 -10.49 15.25 -2.43
C MET A 1 -10.84 14.15 -1.43
N GLN A 2 -12.12 14.01 -1.05
CA GLN A 2 -12.58 12.88 -0.21
C GLN A 2 -12.92 11.71 -1.11
N PRO A 3 -12.68 10.45 -0.73
CA PRO A 3 -12.91 9.32 -1.61
C PRO A 3 -14.40 9.16 -1.99
N GLN A 4 -14.67 8.83 -3.26
CA GLN A 4 -15.99 8.92 -3.88
C GLN A 4 -16.79 7.61 -3.82
N PHE A 5 -16.14 6.46 -3.93
CA PHE A 5 -16.81 5.16 -3.74
C PHE A 5 -16.69 4.63 -2.31
N MET A 6 -15.65 4.97 -1.55
CA MET A 6 -15.44 4.43 -0.20
C MET A 6 -16.58 4.74 0.78
N LYS A 7 -17.39 5.77 0.53
CA LYS A 7 -18.55 6.10 1.37
C LYS A 7 -19.61 5.00 1.41
N ASP A 8 -19.71 4.20 0.35
CA ASP A 8 -20.79 3.22 0.16
C ASP A 8 -20.27 1.77 0.17
N VAL A 9 -18.98 1.58 0.43
CA VAL A 9 -18.31 0.29 0.43
C VAL A 9 -18.18 -0.23 1.86
N PRO A 10 -18.63 -1.47 2.17
CA PRO A 10 -18.54 -2.03 3.52
C PRO A 10 -17.09 -2.11 4.04
N ASP A 11 -16.90 -1.96 5.35
CA ASP A 11 -15.58 -2.08 6.01
C ASP A 11 -14.87 -3.41 5.69
N SER A 12 -15.65 -4.48 5.46
CA SER A 12 -15.12 -5.78 5.06
C SER A 12 -14.32 -5.72 3.75
N VAL A 13 -14.67 -4.81 2.83
CA VAL A 13 -13.93 -4.61 1.59
C VAL A 13 -12.56 -3.99 1.88
N CYS A 14 -12.47 -3.03 2.81
CA CYS A 14 -11.17 -2.51 3.24
C CYS A 14 -10.28 -3.63 3.81
N THR A 15 -10.83 -4.47 4.69
CA THR A 15 -10.09 -5.62 5.25
C THR A 15 -9.68 -6.63 4.18
N ASP A 16 -10.54 -6.88 3.19
CA ASP A 16 -10.20 -7.75 2.07
C ASP A 16 -9.05 -7.19 1.26
N PHE A 17 -9.09 -5.91 0.89
CA PHE A 17 -8.01 -5.27 0.14
C PHE A 17 -6.68 -5.27 0.89
N GLN A 18 -6.68 -5.19 2.23
CA GLN A 18 -5.46 -5.39 3.01
C GLN A 18 -4.85 -6.79 2.84
N ASN A 19 -5.68 -7.82 2.59
CA ASN A 19 -5.18 -9.17 2.34
C ASN A 19 -4.40 -9.27 1.01
N LEU A 20 -4.57 -8.34 0.06
CA LEU A 20 -3.72 -8.27 -1.13
C LEU A 20 -2.25 -8.04 -0.75
N ASN A 21 -1.98 -7.29 0.33
CA ASN A 21 -0.62 -7.04 0.80
C ASN A 21 0.09 -8.30 1.35
N LYS A 22 -0.65 -9.40 1.59
CA LYS A 22 -0.06 -10.68 2.03
C LYS A 22 0.46 -11.51 0.86
N LEU A 23 0.10 -11.14 -0.37
CA LEU A 23 0.54 -11.80 -1.59
C LEU A 23 1.92 -11.28 -1.98
N ASN A 24 2.79 -12.18 -2.43
CA ASN A 24 3.99 -11.75 -3.15
C ASN A 24 3.63 -11.29 -4.57
N GLU A 25 4.59 -10.69 -5.27
CA GLU A 25 4.40 -10.14 -6.61
C GLU A 25 3.86 -11.18 -7.61
N GLN A 26 4.41 -12.39 -7.63
CA GLN A 26 3.98 -13.45 -8.56
C GLN A 26 2.56 -13.94 -8.27
N GLN A 27 2.23 -14.09 -6.99
CA GLN A 27 0.89 -14.46 -6.52
C GLN A 27 -0.14 -13.39 -6.90
N PHE A 28 0.22 -12.13 -6.72
CA PHE A 28 -0.62 -10.99 -7.09
C PHE A 28 -0.87 -10.96 -8.60
N ILE A 29 0.18 -11.01 -9.41
CA ILE A 29 0.07 -11.02 -10.88
C ILE A 29 -0.86 -12.16 -11.33
N ARG A 30 -0.64 -13.37 -10.81
CA ARG A 30 -1.45 -14.53 -11.19
C ARG A 30 -2.93 -14.37 -10.82
N LEU A 31 -3.23 -13.80 -9.66
CA LEU A 31 -4.62 -13.53 -9.26
C LEU A 31 -5.29 -12.47 -10.13
N ILE A 32 -4.56 -11.43 -10.50
CA ILE A 32 -5.05 -10.40 -11.42
C ILE A 32 -5.30 -11.00 -12.81
N GLU A 33 -4.45 -11.89 -13.32
CA GLU A 33 -4.71 -12.59 -14.58
C GLU A 33 -6.01 -13.40 -14.54
N ILE A 34 -6.24 -14.18 -13.48
CA ILE A 34 -7.47 -14.97 -13.30
C ILE A 34 -8.69 -14.04 -13.29
N LEU A 35 -8.60 -12.92 -12.58
CA LEU A 35 -9.64 -11.91 -12.51
C LEU A 35 -9.96 -11.29 -13.87
N PHE A 36 -8.94 -10.85 -14.61
CA PHE A 36 -9.13 -10.25 -15.93
C PHE A 36 -9.65 -11.27 -16.95
N GLN A 37 -9.20 -12.52 -16.89
CA GLN A 37 -9.74 -13.60 -17.71
C GLN A 37 -11.25 -13.80 -17.44
N PHE A 38 -11.67 -13.74 -16.18
CA PHE A 38 -13.10 -13.77 -15.83
C PHE A 38 -13.85 -12.55 -16.35
N LEU A 39 -13.28 -11.34 -16.27
CA LEU A 39 -13.90 -10.13 -16.80
C LEU A 39 -14.09 -10.18 -18.33
N LEU A 40 -13.22 -10.89 -19.06
CA LEU A 40 -13.37 -11.13 -20.50
C LEU A 40 -14.48 -12.15 -20.82
N GLU A 41 -14.70 -13.12 -19.94
CA GLU A 41 -15.68 -14.20 -20.11
C GLU A 41 -16.56 -14.37 -18.85
N PRO A 42 -17.40 -13.38 -18.49
CA PRO A 42 -18.07 -13.34 -17.18
C PRO A 42 -19.12 -14.44 -16.96
N LYS A 43 -19.47 -15.19 -18.01
CA LYS A 43 -20.37 -16.35 -17.92
C LYS A 43 -19.69 -17.59 -17.34
N GLU A 44 -18.36 -17.65 -17.38
CA GLU A 44 -17.54 -18.78 -16.96
C GLU A 44 -17.25 -18.76 -15.45
N THR A 45 -18.32 -18.64 -14.65
CA THR A 45 -18.19 -18.50 -13.18
C THR A 45 -17.60 -19.76 -12.54
N ASP A 46 -17.98 -20.95 -13.01
CA ASP A 46 -17.47 -22.21 -12.46
C ASP A 46 -15.95 -22.35 -12.70
N ARG A 47 -15.51 -21.99 -13.92
CA ARG A 47 -14.08 -21.96 -14.28
C ARG A 47 -13.31 -20.98 -13.42
N PHE A 48 -13.83 -19.77 -13.21
CA PHE A 48 -13.22 -18.79 -12.31
C PHE A 48 -13.09 -19.33 -10.88
N MET A 49 -14.16 -19.92 -10.35
CA MET A 49 -14.16 -20.49 -8.99
C MET A 49 -13.20 -21.67 -8.85
N GLN A 50 -13.04 -22.48 -9.90
CA GLN A 50 -12.05 -23.54 -9.96
C GLN A 50 -10.62 -22.98 -9.97
N GLN A 51 -10.32 -21.99 -10.82
CA GLN A 51 -8.99 -21.36 -10.88
C GLN A 51 -8.59 -20.73 -9.54
N LEU A 52 -9.53 -20.11 -8.81
CA LEU A 52 -9.28 -19.61 -7.45
C LEU A 52 -9.01 -20.73 -6.44
N ALA A 53 -9.73 -21.85 -6.53
CA ALA A 53 -9.51 -22.98 -5.64
C ALA A 53 -8.14 -23.64 -5.89
N GLU A 54 -7.75 -23.80 -7.15
CA GLU A 54 -6.43 -24.31 -7.55
C GLU A 54 -5.31 -23.37 -7.09
N PHE A 55 -5.46 -22.06 -7.31
CA PHE A 55 -4.51 -21.06 -6.81
C PHE A 55 -4.36 -21.17 -5.29
N ALA A 56 -5.46 -21.23 -4.55
CA ALA A 56 -5.44 -21.34 -3.10
C ALA A 56 -4.73 -22.62 -2.65
N GLY A 57 -5.02 -23.76 -3.29
CA GLY A 57 -4.38 -25.05 -3.01
C GLY A 57 -2.86 -25.03 -3.24
N HIS A 58 -2.39 -24.48 -4.37
CA HIS A 58 -0.96 -24.40 -4.69
C HIS A 58 -0.17 -23.50 -3.74
N HIS A 59 -0.82 -22.48 -3.16
CA HIS A 59 -0.16 -21.53 -2.27
C HIS A 59 -0.45 -21.75 -0.79
N GLY A 60 -1.10 -22.86 -0.42
CA GLY A 60 -1.43 -23.17 0.98
C GLY A 60 -2.41 -22.18 1.61
N MET A 61 -3.24 -21.54 0.79
CA MET A 61 -4.24 -20.57 1.21
C MET A 61 -5.64 -21.21 1.30
N SER A 62 -6.55 -20.56 2.04
CA SER A 62 -7.96 -20.95 2.01
C SER A 62 -8.69 -20.28 0.84
N ALA A 63 -9.45 -21.06 0.08
CA ALA A 63 -10.23 -20.56 -1.04
C ALA A 63 -11.36 -19.60 -0.62
N GLY A 64 -11.86 -19.71 0.61
CA GLY A 64 -12.94 -18.86 1.13
C GLY A 64 -12.56 -17.37 1.16
N PRO A 65 -11.52 -16.98 1.92
CA PRO A 65 -11.00 -15.61 1.94
C PRO A 65 -10.64 -15.07 0.56
N LEU A 66 -10.08 -15.92 -0.31
CA LEU A 66 -9.72 -15.51 -1.67
C LEU A 66 -10.96 -15.19 -2.52
N LYS A 67 -12.03 -15.98 -2.41
CA LYS A 67 -13.31 -15.69 -3.08
C LYS A 67 -13.92 -14.38 -2.60
N THR A 68 -13.88 -14.12 -1.28
CA THR A 68 -14.37 -12.86 -0.72
C THR A 68 -13.55 -11.68 -1.25
N LEU A 69 -12.22 -11.81 -1.22
CA LEU A 69 -11.32 -10.80 -1.78
C LEU A 69 -11.60 -10.50 -3.25
N MET A 70 -11.76 -11.52 -4.09
CA MET A 70 -12.07 -11.31 -5.51
C MET A 70 -13.41 -10.60 -5.73
N LYS A 71 -14.44 -10.92 -4.93
CA LYS A 71 -15.71 -10.18 -4.97
C LYS A 71 -15.50 -8.72 -4.60
N SER A 72 -14.74 -8.46 -3.54
CA SER A 72 -14.39 -7.10 -3.09
C SER A 72 -13.64 -6.32 -4.18
N VAL A 73 -12.69 -6.95 -4.87
CA VAL A 73 -11.98 -6.33 -6.01
C VAL A 73 -12.93 -6.01 -7.16
N LEU A 74 -13.88 -6.89 -7.48
CA LEU A 74 -14.88 -6.68 -8.55
C LEU A 74 -15.89 -5.57 -8.23
N LEU A 75 -16.15 -5.27 -6.95
CA LEU A 75 -17.04 -4.18 -6.55
C LEU A 75 -16.48 -2.81 -6.98
N VAL A 76 -15.16 -2.61 -6.98
CA VAL A 76 -14.56 -1.32 -7.34
C VAL A 76 -14.91 -0.89 -8.77
N PRO A 77 -14.62 -1.66 -9.84
CA PRO A 77 -15.01 -1.27 -11.19
C PRO A 77 -16.54 -1.22 -11.36
N GLN A 78 -17.29 -2.07 -10.64
CA GLN A 78 -18.75 -2.02 -10.67
C GLN A 78 -19.30 -0.69 -10.15
N GLU A 79 -18.83 -0.21 -9.00
CA GLU A 79 -19.25 1.06 -8.42
C GLU A 79 -18.74 2.25 -9.24
N ALA A 80 -17.53 2.14 -9.79
CA ALA A 80 -16.99 3.15 -10.69
C ALA A 80 -17.87 3.35 -11.93
N CYS A 81 -18.32 2.26 -12.57
CA CYS A 81 -19.25 2.31 -13.69
C CYS A 81 -20.60 2.91 -13.30
N LYS A 82 -21.18 2.49 -12.16
CA LYS A 82 -22.47 3.00 -11.69
C LYS A 82 -22.45 4.52 -11.43
N LYS A 83 -21.32 5.03 -10.92
CA LYS A 83 -21.16 6.43 -10.51
C LYS A 83 -20.51 7.30 -11.59
N ASN A 84 -20.20 6.75 -12.76
CA ASN A 84 -19.48 7.43 -13.84
C ASN A 84 -18.16 8.08 -13.35
N LEU A 85 -17.41 7.36 -12.51
CA LEU A 85 -16.14 7.87 -11.98
C LEU A 85 -15.07 7.91 -13.06
N THR A 86 -14.23 8.93 -13.00
CA THR A 86 -13.05 9.02 -13.87
C THR A 86 -11.95 8.08 -13.37
N ALA A 87 -11.01 7.72 -14.26
CA ALA A 87 -9.85 6.91 -13.89
C ALA A 87 -9.05 7.53 -12.73
N GLU A 88 -8.98 8.87 -12.66
CA GLU A 88 -8.29 9.58 -11.60
C GLU A 88 -9.00 9.43 -10.25
N GLN A 89 -10.33 9.52 -10.22
CA GLN A 89 -11.12 9.28 -9.01
C GLN A 89 -11.00 7.84 -8.51
N ILE A 90 -11.03 6.87 -9.42
CA ILE A 90 -10.82 5.46 -9.09
C ILE A 90 -9.42 5.24 -8.52
N ARG A 91 -8.40 5.88 -9.10
CA ARG A 91 -7.01 5.83 -8.62
C ARG A 91 -6.90 6.38 -7.20
N GLU A 92 -7.45 7.56 -6.94
CA GLU A 92 -7.45 8.17 -5.60
C GLU A 92 -8.12 7.26 -4.57
N ASP A 93 -9.27 6.69 -4.90
CA ASP A 93 -10.02 5.82 -3.99
C ASP A 93 -9.31 4.47 -3.75
N LEU A 94 -8.69 3.87 -4.77
CA LEU A 94 -7.88 2.65 -4.61
C LEU A 94 -6.66 2.90 -3.72
N VAL A 95 -5.98 4.04 -3.89
CA VAL A 95 -4.87 4.46 -3.02
C VAL A 95 -5.37 4.63 -1.59
N ALA A 96 -6.54 5.25 -1.40
CA ALA A 96 -7.15 5.41 -0.08
C ALA A 96 -7.50 4.06 0.57
N LEU A 97 -8.07 3.09 -0.17
CA LEU A 97 -8.37 1.75 0.36
C LEU A 97 -7.12 1.04 0.92
N VAL A 98 -6.04 1.05 0.15
CA VAL A 98 -4.77 0.42 0.57
C VAL A 98 -4.17 1.20 1.74
N THR A 99 -4.24 2.53 1.72
CA THR A 99 -3.62 3.39 2.75
C THR A 99 -4.36 3.36 4.08
N VAL A 100 -5.69 3.52 4.07
CA VAL A 100 -6.55 3.43 5.27
C VAL A 100 -6.41 2.05 5.91
N GLY A 101 -6.31 1.01 5.09
CA GLY A 101 -6.08 -0.34 5.59
C GLY A 101 -4.68 -0.61 6.15
N THR A 102 -3.68 0.17 5.75
CA THR A 102 -2.31 0.08 6.31
C THR A 102 -2.09 0.94 7.55
N SER A 103 -3.09 1.69 8.01
CA SER A 103 -2.94 2.54 9.21
C SER A 103 -2.59 1.76 10.48
N GLU A 104 -2.91 0.46 10.55
CA GLU A 104 -2.48 -0.44 11.64
C GLU A 104 -1.24 -1.29 11.32
N ILE A 105 -0.73 -1.28 10.08
CA ILE A 105 0.44 -2.08 9.66
C ILE A 105 1.43 -1.21 8.88
N GLN A 106 2.05 -0.26 9.57
CA GLN A 106 3.40 0.22 9.26
C GLN A 106 4.46 -0.83 9.66
N LYS A 107 4.31 -2.08 9.22
CA LYS A 107 5.27 -3.17 9.46
C LYS A 107 5.59 -3.95 8.19
N VAL A 108 5.74 -3.25 7.07
CA VAL A 108 6.53 -3.75 5.93
C VAL A 108 7.82 -2.94 5.88
N GLY A 109 8.91 -3.60 6.27
CA GLY A 109 10.31 -3.16 6.16
C GLY A 109 10.55 -1.66 6.20
N SER A 110 10.56 -1.05 7.38
CA SER A 110 11.06 0.31 7.53
C SER A 110 12.56 0.31 7.20
N ILE A 111 12.93 0.91 6.07
CA ILE A 111 14.34 1.20 5.76
C ILE A 111 14.77 2.31 6.71
N PHE A 112 15.69 1.99 7.61
CA PHE A 112 16.32 2.95 8.52
C PHE A 112 17.70 3.32 8.01
N LEU A 113 18.01 4.60 8.09
CA LEU A 113 19.31 5.18 7.79
C LEU A 113 20.02 5.42 9.12
N GLN A 114 21.13 4.72 9.33
CA GLN A 114 21.98 4.89 10.51
C GLN A 114 22.97 6.02 10.25
N LEU A 115 22.93 7.04 11.09
CA LEU A 115 23.86 8.17 11.07
C LEU A 115 24.78 8.09 12.28
N LYS A 116 26.07 8.29 12.05
CA LYS A 116 27.07 8.49 13.10
C LYS A 116 27.50 9.95 13.10
N LEU A 117 27.11 10.69 14.13
CA LEU A 117 27.62 12.03 14.40
C LEU A 117 28.82 11.94 15.32
N VAL A 118 29.90 12.62 14.96
CA VAL A 118 31.10 12.72 15.77
C VAL A 118 31.13 14.12 16.35
N THR A 119 30.88 14.25 17.66
CA THR A 119 30.84 15.53 18.35
C THR A 119 32.09 15.69 19.21
N ARG A 120 32.59 16.93 19.32
CA ARG A 120 33.73 17.25 20.20
C ARG A 120 33.22 18.01 21.41
N LYS A 121 33.53 17.51 22.61
CA LYS A 121 33.19 18.15 23.88
C LYS A 121 34.47 18.41 24.66
N GLY A 122 35.06 19.59 24.48
CA GLY A 122 36.38 19.91 25.03
C GLY A 122 37.48 19.08 24.36
N ASN A 123 38.21 18.30 25.16
CA ASN A 123 39.29 17.42 24.68
C ASN A 123 38.84 16.00 24.32
N SER A 124 37.58 15.62 24.58
CA SER A 124 37.03 14.33 24.18
C SER A 124 36.22 14.43 22.89
N THR A 125 36.22 13.33 22.14
CA THR A 125 35.37 13.11 20.97
C THR A 125 34.38 12.01 21.28
N GLU A 126 33.10 12.27 21.04
CA GLU A 126 31.99 11.35 21.31
C GLU A 126 31.32 10.96 19.99
N ASN A 127 30.93 9.69 19.88
CA ASN A 127 30.18 9.17 18.75
C ASN A 127 28.71 9.02 19.15
N ILE A 128 27.83 9.74 18.46
CA ILE A 128 26.38 9.67 18.64
C ILE A 128 25.82 8.92 17.43
N TYR A 129 25.10 7.84 17.68
CA TYR A 129 24.44 7.05 16.64
C TYR A 129 22.96 7.36 16.65
N MET A 130 22.37 7.55 15.47
CA MET A 130 20.95 7.84 15.29
C MET A 130 20.39 6.96 14.19
N GLU A 131 19.14 6.54 14.36
CA GLU A 131 18.38 5.82 13.33
C GLU A 131 17.22 6.71 12.86
N LEU A 132 17.16 6.95 11.55
CA LEU A 132 16.10 7.74 10.93
C LEU A 132 15.38 6.90 9.89
N THR A 133 14.05 6.95 9.90
CA THR A 133 13.27 6.53 8.73
C THR A 133 13.54 7.47 7.54
N LEU A 134 13.31 7.02 6.31
CA LEU A 134 13.47 7.87 5.12
C LEU A 134 12.68 9.19 5.20
N PRO A 135 11.40 9.25 5.64
CA PRO A 135 10.69 10.52 5.82
C PRO A 135 11.35 11.45 6.85
N GLN A 136 11.85 10.89 7.96
CA GLN A 136 12.58 11.68 8.97
C GLN A 136 13.90 12.22 8.42
N PHE A 137 14.59 11.46 7.57
CA PHE A 137 15.83 11.90 6.91
C PHE A 137 15.57 13.04 5.93
N TYR A 138 14.54 12.97 5.08
CA TYR A 138 14.20 14.08 4.18
C TYR A 138 13.79 15.34 4.94
N LYS A 139 13.02 15.18 6.03
CA LYS A 139 12.70 16.32 6.91
C LYS A 139 13.95 16.91 7.53
N PHE A 140 14.88 16.08 8.01
CA PHE A 140 16.15 16.52 8.55
C PHE A 140 16.97 17.32 7.52
N LEU A 141 17.11 16.82 6.28
CA LEU A 141 17.81 17.55 5.21
C LEU A 141 17.15 18.91 4.92
N HIS A 142 15.83 18.95 4.87
CA HIS A 142 15.10 20.20 4.64
C HIS A 142 15.38 21.23 5.76
N GLU A 143 15.34 20.81 7.02
CA GLU A 143 15.67 21.70 8.15
C GLU A 143 17.15 22.13 8.13
N MET A 144 18.07 21.26 7.71
CA MET A 144 19.49 21.63 7.54
C MET A 144 19.69 22.66 6.42
N GLU A 145 18.95 22.57 5.32
CA GLU A 145 18.96 23.55 4.23
C GLU A 145 18.40 24.90 4.69
N ARG A 146 17.29 24.90 5.44
CA ARG A 146 16.74 26.11 6.08
C ARG A 146 17.72 26.73 7.07
N ALA A 147 18.39 25.91 7.88
CA ALA A 147 19.40 26.36 8.81
C ALA A 147 20.60 26.98 8.07
N LYS A 148 21.08 26.36 6.98
CA LYS A 148 22.13 26.92 6.12
C LYS A 148 21.74 28.31 5.59
N ALA A 149 20.55 28.45 5.01
CA ALA A 149 20.06 29.74 4.52
C ALA A 149 19.95 30.80 5.64
N SER A 150 19.60 30.37 6.87
CA SER A 150 19.56 31.24 8.04
C SER A 150 20.94 31.57 8.61
N MET A 151 21.98 30.81 8.26
CA MET A 151 23.36 31.11 8.65
C MET A 151 24.04 32.03 7.62
N GLU A 152 23.65 31.91 6.35
CA GLU A 152 24.09 32.81 5.26
C GLU A 152 23.62 34.26 5.45
N CYS A 153 22.59 34.52 6.27
CA CYS A 153 22.19 35.89 6.61
C CYS A 153 23.10 36.57 7.66
N PHE A 154 24.06 35.83 8.23
CA PHE A 154 25.09 36.33 9.15
C PHE A 154 26.49 36.42 8.54
N SER A 155 26.64 36.07 7.26
CA SER A 155 27.86 36.26 6.46
C SER A 155 27.76 37.51 5.60
#